data_AF-A0A1I4F576-F1
#
_entry.id   AF-A0A1I4F576-F1
#
_cell.length_a   1.000
_cell.length_b   1.000
_cell.length_c   1.000
_cell.angle_alpha   90.00
_cell.angle_beta   90.00
_cell.angle_gamma   90.00
#
_symmetry.space_group_name_H-M   'P 1'
#
loop_
_entity.id
_entity.type
_entity.pdbx_description
1 polymer ?
#
loop_
_entity_poly.entity_id
_entity_poly.type
_entity_poly.pdbx_seq_one_letter_code
_entity_poly.pdbx_strand_id
1 'polypeptide(L)' 'MYLCLCNAISDAQVEHAVREGARRPRDVYARCGCRAQCGRCTAAILGALRGLSAAAPAPHATQTR' A
#
# COMPACT_ATOMS: atom_id res chain seq x y z
N MET A 1 -12.46 6.18 -4.99
CA MET A 1 -12.85 4.93 -5.68
C MET A 1 -12.42 3.68 -4.90
N TYR A 2 -13.09 2.53 -5.06
CA TYR A 2 -12.63 1.27 -4.44
C TYR A 2 -11.53 0.61 -5.28
N LEU A 3 -10.36 0.41 -4.67
CA LEU A 3 -9.24 -0.31 -5.26
C LEU A 3 -9.32 -1.81 -4.98
N CYS A 4 -9.82 -2.20 -3.80
CA CYS A 4 -10.05 -3.60 -3.43
C CYS A 4 -11.53 -3.83 -3.16
N LEU A 5 -12.20 -4.60 -4.02
CA LEU A 5 -13.61 -4.97 -3.83
C LEU A 5 -13.80 -6.03 -2.73
N CYS A 6 -12.84 -6.93 -2.58
CA CYS A 6 -12.91 -8.01 -1.59
C CYS A 6 -12.91 -7.49 -0.14
N ASN A 7 -12.06 -6.48 0.13
CA ASN A 7 -11.89 -5.89 1.46
C ASN A 7 -12.48 -4.48 1.57
N ALA A 8 -13.22 -4.01 0.56
CA ALA A 8 -13.75 -2.65 0.48
C ALA A 8 -12.71 -1.57 0.81
N ILE A 9 -11.53 -1.62 0.18
CA ILE A 9 -10.45 -0.63 0.38
C ILE A 9 -10.55 0.45 -0.70
N SER A 10 -10.73 1.69 -0.29
CA SER A 10 -10.74 2.86 -1.16
C SER A 10 -9.34 3.42 -1.43
N ASP A 11 -9.21 4.18 -2.52
CA ASP A 11 -8.07 5.05 -2.81
C ASP A 11 -7.69 5.93 -1.60
N ALA A 12 -8.65 6.58 -0.96
CA ALA A 12 -8.41 7.42 0.21
C ALA A 12 -7.84 6.63 1.39
N GLN A 13 -8.27 5.38 1.60
CA GLN A 13 -7.68 4.49 2.61
C GLN A 13 -6.26 4.08 2.25
N VAL A 14 -5.97 3.85 0.97
CA VAL A 14 -4.60 3.57 0.50
C VAL A 14 -3.71 4.79 0.70
N GLU A 15 -4.16 5.98 0.31
CA GLU A 15 -3.44 7.24 0.54
C GLU A 15 -3.17 7.49 2.02
N HIS A 16 -4.16 7.25 2.88
CA HIS A 16 -3.98 7.30 4.32
C HIS A 16 -2.91 6.31 4.79
N ALA A 17 -2.99 5.04 4.36
CA ALA A 17 -1.98 4.05 4.69
C ALA A 17 -0.58 4.45 4.24
N VAL A 18 -0.44 5.08 3.06
CA VAL A 18 0.85 5.59 2.55
C VAL A 18 1.39 6.72 3.42
N ARG A 19 0.54 7.70 3.80
CA ARG A 19 0.92 8.80 4.71
C ARG A 19 1.38 8.26 6.07
N GLU A 20 0.75 7.21 6.56
CA GLU A 20 1.12 6.48 7.77
C GLU A 20 2.36 5.57 7.59
N GLY A 21 3.03 5.61 6.44
CA GLY A 21 4.28 4.90 6.19
C GLY A 21 4.17 3.50 5.57
N ALA A 22 3.03 3.14 4.96
CA ALA A 22 2.96 1.91 4.15
C ALA A 22 3.94 1.98 2.97
N ARG A 23 4.66 0.88 2.72
CA ARG A 23 5.63 0.76 1.62
C ARG A 23 5.31 -0.42 0.69
N ARG A 24 4.45 -1.34 1.13
CA ARG A 24 4.06 -2.55 0.41
C ARG A 24 2.55 -2.78 0.53
N PRO A 25 1.91 -3.49 -0.42
CA PRO A 25 0.46 -3.77 -0.36
C PRO A 25 0.02 -4.47 0.92
N ARG A 26 0.84 -5.37 1.47
CA ARG A 26 0.57 -6.01 2.76
C ARG A 26 0.43 -5.03 3.93
N ASP A 27 1.17 -3.91 3.88
CA ASP A 27 1.17 -2.90 4.93
C ASP A 27 -0.13 -2.08 4.88
N VAL A 28 -0.69 -1.93 3.68
CA VAL A 28 -2.02 -1.34 3.44
C VAL A 28 -3.09 -2.27 4.00
N TYR A 29 -3.07 -3.57 3.64
CA TYR A 29 -4.04 -4.53 4.17
C TYR A 29 -4.00 -4.59 5.70
N ALA A 30 -2.82 -4.65 6.30
CA ALA A 30 -2.65 -4.66 7.75
C ALA A 30 -3.24 -3.42 8.43
N ARG A 31 -3.03 -2.22 7.85
CA ARG A 31 -3.61 -0.96 8.35
C ARG A 31 -5.13 -0.90 8.19
N CYS A 32 -5.67 -1.55 7.15
CA CYS A 32 -7.10 -1.71 6.96
C CYS A 32 -7.69 -2.90 7.75
N GLY A 33 -6.91 -3.55 8.63
CA GLY A 33 -7.39 -4.67 9.46
C GLY A 33 -7.75 -5.93 8.69
N CYS A 34 -7.19 -6.14 7.49
CA CYS A 34 -7.54 -7.25 6.62
C CYS A 34 -6.30 -7.95 6.01
N ARG A 35 -6.55 -9.04 5.27
CA ARG A 35 -5.54 -9.75 4.47
C ARG A 35 -5.94 -9.74 3.00
N ALA A 36 -4.98 -9.96 2.11
CA ALA A 36 -5.28 -10.14 0.70
C ALA A 36 -6.20 -11.35 0.49
N GLN A 37 -7.23 -11.21 -0.35
CA GLN A 37 -8.07 -12.33 -0.79
C GLN A 37 -7.68 -12.78 -2.20
N CYS A 38 -8.13 -12.07 -3.25
CA CYS A 38 -7.88 -12.46 -4.65
C CYS A 38 -6.62 -11.82 -5.28
N GLY A 39 -6.03 -10.83 -4.63
CA GLY A 39 -4.81 -10.15 -5.10
C GLY A 39 -4.96 -9.22 -6.31
N ARG A 40 -6.14 -9.13 -6.96
CA ARG A 40 -6.35 -8.30 -8.17
C ARG A 40 -6.04 -6.81 -7.98
N CYS A 41 -6.22 -6.30 -6.78
CA CYS A 41 -5.94 -4.91 -6.42
C CYS A 41 -4.45 -4.59 -6.24
N THR A 42 -3.57 -5.60 -6.20
CA THR A 42 -2.15 -5.44 -5.83
C THR A 42 -1.41 -4.47 -6.75
N ALA A 43 -1.64 -4.56 -8.07
CA ALA A 43 -0.99 -3.67 -9.04
C ALA A 43 -1.42 -2.20 -8.86
N ALA A 44 -2.71 -1.96 -8.62
CA ALA A 44 -3.24 -0.61 -8.37
C ALA A 44 -2.69 -0.02 -7.06
N ILE A 45 -2.67 -0.82 -5.98
CA ILE A 45 -2.09 -0.42 -4.70
C ILE A 45 -0.59 -0.12 -4.82
N LEU A 46 0.16 -0.93 -5.58
CA LEU A 46 1.57 -0.65 -5.88
C LEU A 46 1.76 0.65 -6.68
N GLY A 47 0.87 0.93 -7.63
CA GLY A 47 0.85 2.19 -8.37
C GLY A 47 0.67 3.38 -7.44
N ALA A 48 -0.32 3.33 -6.54
CA ALA A 48 -0.55 4.38 -5.54
C ALA A 48 0.66 4.57 -4.60
N LEU A 49 1.25 3.48 -4.11
CA LEU A 49 2.46 3.50 -3.27
C LEU A 49 3.65 4.16 -3.97
N ARG A 50 3.84 3.94 -5.28
CA ARG A 50 4.93 4.53 -6.07
C ARG A 50 4.65 5.97 -6.47
N GLY A 51 3.43 6.28 -6.89
CA GLY A 51 3.03 7.62 -7.33
C GLY A 51 3.09 8.65 -6.21
N LEU A 52 2.74 8.25 -4.98
CA LEU A 52 2.89 9.10 -3.80
C LEU A 52 4.33 9.21 -3.29
N SER A 53 5.23 8.31 -3.73
CA SER A 53 6.64 8.28 -3.32
C SER A 53 7.58 9.08 -4.24
N ALA A 54 7.06 9.75 -5.28
CA ALA A 54 7.85 10.50 -6.25
C ALA A 54 8.39 11.87 -5.75
N ALA A 55 8.01 12.28 -4.53
CA ALA A 55 8.77 13.28 -3.75
C ALA A 55 9.70 12.52 -2.77
N ALA A 56 11.02 12.51 -3.00
CA ALA A 56 12.01 11.65 -2.30
C ALA A 56 13.25 12.43 -1.79
N PRO A 57 14.27 11.87 -1.06
CA PRO A 57 14.48 10.51 -0.46
C PRO A 57 15.10 10.49 1.00
N ALA A 58 15.24 9.37 1.76
CA ALA A 58 16.42 8.45 1.91
C ALA A 58 16.41 7.73 3.32
N PRO A 59 17.33 6.83 3.73
CA PRO A 59 18.08 5.75 3.06
C PRO A 59 17.87 4.34 3.69
N HIS A 60 18.55 3.36 3.09
CA HIS A 60 18.65 1.92 3.34
C HIS A 60 18.84 1.48 4.82
N ALA A 61 18.14 0.43 5.27
CA ALA A 61 18.53 -0.36 6.45
C ALA A 61 18.44 -1.86 6.16
N THR A 62 19.62 -2.40 5.84
CA THR A 62 20.14 -3.75 6.10
C THR A 62 19.51 -4.95 5.40
N GLN A 63 20.15 -5.34 4.28
CA GLN A 63 20.25 -6.74 3.88
C GLN A 63 20.98 -7.54 4.98
N THR A 64 20.36 -8.62 5.47
CA THR A 64 21.04 -9.61 6.31
C THR A 64 21.12 -10.91 5.52
N ARG A 65 22.37 -11.42 5.42
CA ARG A 65 22.94 -12.58 4.71
C ARG A 65 22.00 -13.62 4.11
#